data_AF-A0A0D3DX16-F1
#
_entry.id   AF-A0A0D3DX16-F1
#
_cell.length_a   1.000
_cell.length_b   1.000
_cell.length_c   1.000
_cell.angle_alpha   90.00
_cell.angle_beta   90.00
_cell.angle_gamma   90.00
#
_symmetry.space_group_name_H-M   'P 1'
#
loop_
_entity.id
_entity.type
_entity.pdbx_description
1 polymer ?
#
loop_
_entity_poly.entity_id
_entity_poly.type
_entity_poly.pdbx_seq_one_letter_code
_entity_poly.pdbx_strand_id
1 'polypeptide(L)'
;MKEAKKKLDTSVGVSNDLSISALGAFFVYLITGLFLAVGFWVARNKFSVDLVSDPSLTLFLLWSIEFPVVVIIYSFLRKAPEKCSCFRAYGRSILGLICGAFLNALGAISLGAPIGMQYLPRTVHWSFLMSVFTVSCLSAAAAAAAFPMTLKEAMMLILRISTAVFGASWTDWHRLFASMKPSGNVEYMIFIPAYGTIIGGWFGAWPMPLDWERPWQEWPICVCYGAIGGYIVGQIVSLCAMFFFRKDKHLKSSKAEISYQNIEWLINHRSLRKPWEREADNICQKSSLSSPMANASTTLFALSSSIPTRLSLPRRSESLKLVVPVAMASSASTAKKVAPAVIVGDGRVGRALQEMGSGDDLLVKRGEPVPVDFEGPIFVCTRNDDLDAVLEATPQSRWKDLVFFQNGMMEPWFESKGLVDTDQVLAYFAVSKLGEPPVDGKTDTNPEGLTAAYGKWASAVAARLQSGGLSCKVLDKESFQKQMLEKLIWICAFMLVGARHPGASVGTVENEYRDEVSRLIQELAAAASAEKGLTFEEDMVERLCAYSRAVAHFPTAVKEFKWRNGWFYSLSEKANAEGKPDPCPLHTEWLRELKVI
;
A
#
# COMPACT_ATOMS: atom_id res chain seq x y z
N MET A 1 -64.69 34.99 42.33
CA MET A 1 -64.46 34.44 40.98
C MET A 1 -63.26 35.13 40.34
N LYS A 2 -62.13 34.43 40.26
CA LYS A 2 -61.00 34.65 39.33
C LYS A 2 -60.17 33.37 39.38
N GLU A 3 -60.55 32.40 38.56
CA GLU A 3 -59.82 31.14 38.41
C GLU A 3 -58.54 31.35 37.60
N ALA A 4 -57.40 31.09 38.23
CA ALA A 4 -56.13 30.93 37.55
C ALA A 4 -56.09 29.52 36.92
N LYS A 5 -56.33 29.46 35.62
CA LYS A 5 -56.25 28.24 34.80
C LYS A 5 -54.77 27.85 34.64
N LYS A 6 -54.28 26.97 35.50
CA LYS A 6 -52.94 26.36 35.36
C LYS A 6 -52.97 25.42 34.15
N LYS A 7 -52.39 25.87 33.04
CA LYS A 7 -52.13 25.06 31.84
C LYS A 7 -51.17 23.93 32.25
N LEU A 8 -51.67 22.70 32.25
CA LEU A 8 -50.84 21.50 32.27
C LEU A 8 -50.38 21.30 30.83
N ASP A 9 -49.15 21.70 30.54
CA ASP A 9 -48.50 21.41 29.25
C ASP A 9 -48.19 19.91 29.22
N THR A 10 -49.15 19.12 28.73
CA THR A 10 -48.90 17.76 28.25
C THR A 10 -48.21 17.87 26.88
N SER A 11 -46.97 18.36 26.85
CA SER A 11 -46.09 18.09 25.72
C SER A 11 -45.57 16.67 25.87
N VAL A 12 -46.39 15.68 25.51
CA VAL A 12 -45.84 14.43 24.98
C VAL A 12 -45.15 14.84 23.69
N GLY A 13 -43.88 15.22 23.83
CA GLY A 13 -42.98 15.41 22.72
C GLY A 13 -42.85 14.06 22.03
N VAL A 14 -43.71 13.80 21.06
CA VAL A 14 -43.49 12.77 20.06
C VAL A 14 -42.25 13.23 19.31
N SER A 15 -41.09 12.79 19.78
CA SER A 15 -39.84 12.83 19.05
C SER A 15 -40.05 12.00 17.79
N ASN A 16 -40.48 12.67 16.72
CA ASN A 16 -40.42 12.15 15.35
C ASN A 16 -38.94 12.04 14.95
N ASP A 17 -38.20 11.16 15.62
CA ASP A 17 -36.94 10.64 15.13
C ASP A 17 -37.29 9.71 13.98
N LEU A 18 -36.97 10.13 12.76
CA LEU A 18 -37.10 9.32 11.56
C LEU A 18 -36.14 8.11 11.68
N SER A 19 -36.56 7.08 12.41
CA SER A 19 -35.72 5.94 12.73
C SER A 19 -35.70 4.98 11.54
N ILE A 20 -34.62 5.00 10.76
CA ILE A 20 -34.40 3.99 9.72
C ILE A 20 -34.46 2.58 10.36
N SER A 21 -35.21 1.67 9.74
CA SER A 21 -35.27 0.28 10.17
C SER A 21 -33.96 -0.45 9.79
N ALA A 22 -33.65 -1.56 10.44
CA ALA A 22 -32.47 -2.37 10.07
C ALA A 22 -32.56 -2.86 8.61
N LEU A 23 -33.78 -3.13 8.13
CA LEU A 23 -34.05 -3.47 6.73
C LEU A 23 -33.79 -2.28 5.80
N GLY A 24 -34.18 -1.07 6.20
CA GLY A 24 -33.85 0.15 5.46
C GLY A 24 -32.34 0.40 5.40
N ALA A 25 -31.62 0.19 6.50
CA ALA A 25 -30.16 0.28 6.53
C ALA A 25 -29.49 -0.76 5.61
N PHE A 26 -30.03 -1.98 5.54
CA PHE A 26 -29.57 -3.00 4.61
C PHE A 26 -29.68 -2.55 3.15
N PHE A 27 -30.80 -1.95 2.75
CA PHE A 27 -30.96 -1.44 1.39
C PHE A 27 -30.00 -0.28 1.08
N VAL A 28 -29.74 0.60 2.04
CA VAL A 28 -28.75 1.67 1.88
C VAL A 28 -27.35 1.10 1.63
N TYR A 29 -26.96 0.07 2.39
CA TYR A 29 -25.68 -0.62 2.23
C TYR A 29 -25.60 -1.41 0.93
N LEU A 30 -26.70 -2.04 0.51
CA LEU A 30 -26.78 -2.72 -0.77
C LEU A 30 -26.59 -1.74 -1.93
N ILE A 31 -27.27 -0.59 -1.91
CA ILE A 31 -27.17 0.40 -2.99
C ILE A 31 -25.76 0.98 -3.07
N THR A 32 -25.19 1.43 -1.94
CA THR A 32 -23.81 1.96 -1.92
C THR A 32 -22.79 0.91 -2.33
N GLY A 33 -22.91 -0.33 -1.85
CA GLY A 33 -22.05 -1.44 -2.30
C GLY A 33 -22.17 -1.74 -3.80
N LEU A 34 -23.37 -1.68 -4.37
CA LEU A 34 -23.60 -1.88 -5.81
C LEU A 34 -22.96 -0.76 -6.64
N PHE A 35 -23.07 0.50 -6.23
CA PHE A 35 -22.45 1.61 -6.96
C PHE A 35 -20.93 1.63 -6.87
N LEU A 36 -20.36 1.18 -5.74
CA LEU A 36 -18.93 0.93 -5.64
C LEU A 36 -18.50 -0.18 -6.62
N ALA A 37 -19.27 -1.26 -6.73
CA ALA A 37 -19.03 -2.32 -7.71
C ALA A 37 -19.19 -1.83 -9.16
N VAL A 38 -20.14 -0.93 -9.44
CA VAL A 38 -20.27 -0.26 -10.73
C VAL A 38 -19.03 0.57 -11.04
N GLY A 39 -18.45 1.28 -10.06
CA GLY A 39 -17.19 2.01 -10.24
C GLY A 39 -16.05 1.10 -10.70
N PHE A 40 -15.89 -0.07 -10.07
CA PHE A 40 -14.94 -1.09 -10.51
C PHE A 40 -15.28 -1.67 -11.89
N TRP A 41 -16.56 -1.90 -12.17
CA TRP A 41 -17.02 -2.39 -13.46
C TRP A 41 -16.74 -1.39 -14.58
N VAL A 42 -16.94 -0.09 -14.36
CA VAL A 42 -16.62 0.98 -15.31
C VAL A 42 -15.11 1.04 -15.55
N ALA A 43 -14.30 1.03 -14.48
CA ALA A 43 -12.84 1.01 -14.60
C ALA A 43 -12.37 -0.16 -15.48
N ARG A 44 -12.87 -1.38 -15.22
CA ARG A 44 -12.45 -2.59 -15.93
C ARG A 44 -13.01 -2.71 -17.36
N ASN A 45 -14.27 -2.38 -17.59
CA ASN A 45 -14.94 -2.67 -18.88
C ASN A 45 -14.98 -1.48 -19.83
N LYS A 46 -14.85 -0.23 -19.34
CA LYS A 46 -14.83 0.97 -20.19
C LYS A 46 -13.42 1.51 -20.40
N PHE A 47 -12.57 1.42 -19.38
CA PHE A 47 -11.23 1.98 -19.41
C PHE A 47 -10.13 0.89 -19.41
N SER A 48 -10.49 -0.38 -19.25
CA SER A 48 -9.54 -1.51 -19.16
C SER A 48 -8.45 -1.30 -18.09
N VAL A 49 -8.78 -0.58 -17.02
CA VAL A 49 -7.88 -0.30 -15.90
C VAL A 49 -8.39 -0.93 -14.60
N ASP A 50 -7.47 -1.20 -13.69
CA ASP A 50 -7.76 -1.53 -12.32
C ASP A 50 -6.81 -0.79 -11.35
N LEU A 51 -7.00 -1.04 -10.05
CA LEU A 51 -6.20 -0.43 -8.99
C LEU A 51 -4.69 -0.73 -9.12
N VAL A 52 -4.31 -1.78 -9.85
CA VAL A 52 -2.91 -2.18 -10.04
C VAL A 52 -2.33 -1.56 -11.31
N SER A 53 -3.08 -1.54 -12.41
CA SER A 53 -2.63 -1.00 -13.70
C SER A 53 -2.61 0.53 -13.72
N ASP A 54 -3.67 1.16 -13.20
CA ASP A 54 -3.78 2.62 -13.05
C ASP A 54 -4.56 2.97 -11.78
N PRO A 55 -3.85 3.11 -10.63
CA PRO A 55 -4.47 3.47 -9.38
C PRO A 55 -5.16 4.84 -9.44
N SER A 56 -4.62 5.82 -10.19
CA SER A 56 -5.13 7.19 -10.20
C SER A 56 -6.49 7.27 -10.87
N LEU A 57 -6.61 6.74 -12.09
CA LEU A 57 -7.86 6.74 -12.84
C LEU A 57 -8.91 5.86 -12.15
N THR A 58 -8.50 4.69 -11.67
CA THR A 58 -9.43 3.79 -10.97
C THR A 58 -9.98 4.44 -9.71
N LEU A 59 -9.14 5.06 -8.87
CA LEU A 59 -9.60 5.77 -7.68
C LEU A 59 -10.50 6.95 -8.03
N PHE A 60 -10.16 7.71 -9.08
CA PHE A 60 -11.00 8.79 -9.58
C PHE A 60 -12.41 8.31 -9.95
N LEU A 61 -12.52 7.23 -10.71
CA LEU A 61 -13.80 6.64 -11.09
C LEU A 61 -14.58 6.14 -9.86
N LEU A 62 -13.90 5.49 -8.92
CA LEU A 62 -14.55 4.99 -7.70
C LEU A 62 -15.16 6.11 -6.86
N TRP A 63 -14.38 7.14 -6.48
CA TRP A 63 -14.93 8.20 -5.63
C TRP A 63 -15.92 9.11 -6.36
N SER A 64 -15.73 9.36 -7.67
CA SER A 64 -16.62 10.23 -8.44
C SER A 64 -18.00 9.60 -8.69
N ILE A 65 -18.08 8.28 -8.79
CA ILE A 65 -19.35 7.53 -8.90
C ILE A 65 -19.99 7.33 -7.52
N GLU A 66 -19.20 6.99 -6.49
CA GLU A 66 -19.71 6.67 -5.17
C GLU A 66 -20.19 7.92 -4.41
N PHE A 67 -19.47 9.04 -4.51
CA PHE A 67 -19.79 10.25 -3.76
C PHE A 67 -21.22 10.78 -4.00
N PRO A 68 -21.69 10.99 -5.25
CA PRO A 68 -23.05 11.46 -5.49
C PRO A 68 -24.12 10.53 -4.90
N VAL A 69 -23.92 9.22 -4.99
CA VAL A 69 -24.84 8.20 -4.49
C VAL A 69 -24.95 8.28 -2.97
N VAL A 70 -23.80 8.27 -2.28
CA VAL A 70 -23.73 8.42 -0.83
C VAL A 70 -24.39 9.72 -0.39
N VAL A 71 -24.08 10.85 -1.03
CA VAL A 71 -24.65 12.15 -0.66
C VAL A 71 -26.16 12.19 -0.85
N ILE A 72 -26.69 11.67 -1.95
CA ILE A 72 -28.14 11.64 -2.20
C ILE A 72 -28.84 10.81 -1.14
N ILE A 73 -28.37 9.58 -0.89
CA ILE A 73 -29.01 8.66 0.05
C ILE A 73 -28.97 9.23 1.48
N TYR A 74 -27.82 9.67 1.96
CA TYR A 74 -27.70 10.20 3.31
C TYR A 74 -28.38 11.58 3.48
N SER A 75 -28.56 12.35 2.40
CA SER A 75 -29.37 13.58 2.45
C SER A 75 -30.84 13.31 2.75
N PHE A 76 -31.37 12.13 2.37
CA PHE A 76 -32.72 11.70 2.76
C PHE A 76 -32.81 11.23 4.22
N LEU A 77 -31.68 10.89 4.85
CA LEU A 77 -31.61 10.41 6.25
C LEU A 77 -31.28 11.52 7.26
N ARG A 78 -31.38 12.79 6.84
CA ARG A 78 -31.04 13.96 7.67
C ARG A 78 -31.93 14.11 8.91
N LYS A 79 -31.33 14.52 10.03
CA LYS A 79 -32.06 14.97 11.23
C LYS A 79 -32.64 16.36 10.97
N ALA A 80 -33.92 16.56 11.29
CA ALA A 80 -34.67 17.83 11.15
C ALA A 80 -34.70 18.42 9.71
N PRO A 81 -35.43 17.77 8.77
CA PRO A 81 -35.56 18.22 7.38
C PRO A 81 -36.11 19.64 7.22
N GLU A 82 -36.85 20.16 8.20
CA GLU A 82 -37.42 21.51 8.17
C GLU A 82 -36.40 22.63 8.43
N LYS A 83 -35.25 22.32 9.07
CA LYS A 83 -34.20 23.30 9.38
C LYS A 83 -33.05 23.28 8.36
N CYS A 84 -32.92 22.22 7.56
CA CYS A 84 -31.84 22.04 6.60
C CYS A 84 -32.37 21.52 5.25
N SER A 85 -32.34 22.38 4.22
CA SER A 85 -32.74 22.01 2.86
C SER A 85 -31.79 21.00 2.21
N CYS A 86 -32.26 20.25 1.21
CA CYS A 86 -31.43 19.30 0.44
C CYS A 86 -30.18 19.98 -0.14
N PHE A 87 -30.35 21.20 -0.65
CA PHE A 87 -29.25 21.98 -1.23
C PHE A 87 -28.16 22.31 -0.21
N ARG A 88 -28.55 22.65 1.03
CA ARG A 88 -27.59 22.88 2.12
C ARG A 88 -26.88 21.59 2.55
N ALA A 89 -27.58 20.45 2.55
CA ALA A 89 -26.97 19.15 2.84
C ALA A 89 -25.95 18.75 1.76
N TYR A 90 -26.27 18.99 0.49
CA TYR A 90 -25.36 18.76 -0.64
C TYR A 90 -24.11 19.64 -0.57
N GLY A 91 -24.27 20.94 -0.35
CA GLY A 91 -23.15 21.88 -0.21
C GLY A 91 -22.23 21.53 0.97
N ARG A 92 -22.79 21.11 2.10
CA ARG A 92 -22.01 20.59 3.25
C ARG A 92 -21.27 19.31 2.90
N SER A 93 -21.86 18.43 2.11
CA SER A 93 -21.22 17.18 1.72
C SER A 93 -20.03 17.40 0.79
N ILE A 94 -20.11 18.34 -0.16
CA ILE A 94 -18.98 18.73 -1.01
C ILE A 94 -17.85 19.34 -0.17
N LEU A 95 -18.19 20.26 0.72
CA LEU A 95 -17.17 20.89 1.57
C LEU A 95 -16.54 19.85 2.51
N GLY A 96 -17.35 18.90 3.03
CA GLY A 96 -16.89 17.75 3.80
C GLY A 96 -15.95 16.85 3.01
N LEU A 97 -16.25 16.58 1.73
CA LEU A 97 -15.42 15.79 0.84
C LEU A 97 -14.03 16.42 0.68
N ILE A 98 -13.97 17.74 0.43
CA ILE A 98 -12.71 18.47 0.23
C ILE A 98 -11.90 18.53 1.54
N CYS A 99 -12.52 18.89 2.66
CA CYS A 99 -11.84 18.95 3.95
C CYS A 99 -11.37 17.57 4.42
N GLY A 100 -12.21 16.54 4.26
CA GLY A 100 -11.85 15.16 4.58
C GLY A 100 -10.72 14.63 3.70
N ALA A 101 -10.69 14.99 2.42
CA ALA A 101 -9.59 14.63 1.53
C ALA A 101 -8.29 15.31 1.98
N PHE A 102 -8.34 16.59 2.34
CA PHE A 102 -7.17 17.30 2.85
C PHE A 102 -6.62 16.67 4.14
N LEU A 103 -7.49 16.34 5.10
CA LEU A 103 -7.09 15.69 6.35
C LEU A 103 -6.53 14.27 6.13
N ASN A 104 -7.14 13.48 5.25
CA ASN A 104 -6.64 12.14 4.92
C ASN A 104 -5.28 12.22 4.20
N ALA A 105 -5.09 13.19 3.31
CA ALA A 105 -3.82 13.42 2.64
C ALA A 105 -2.71 13.76 3.64
N LEU A 106 -2.96 14.71 4.54
CA LEU A 106 -2.01 15.08 5.60
C LEU A 106 -1.70 13.91 6.53
N GLY A 107 -2.73 13.14 6.92
CA GLY A 107 -2.58 11.95 7.75
C GLY A 107 -1.72 10.88 7.08
N ALA A 108 -1.98 10.58 5.81
CA ALA A 108 -1.19 9.64 5.03
C ALA A 108 0.27 10.08 4.88
N ILE A 109 0.50 11.35 4.53
CA ILE A 109 1.85 11.92 4.41
C ILE A 109 2.60 11.82 5.75
N SER A 110 1.93 12.15 6.86
CA SER A 110 2.51 12.05 8.21
C SER A 110 2.86 10.62 8.62
N LEU A 111 2.13 9.64 8.08
CA LEU A 111 2.35 8.20 8.33
C LEU A 111 3.31 7.57 7.30
N GLY A 112 3.94 8.36 6.44
CA GLY A 112 4.99 7.90 5.51
C GLY A 112 4.52 7.63 4.08
N ALA A 113 3.37 8.18 3.65
CA ALA A 113 3.00 8.14 2.24
C ALA A 113 4.04 8.90 1.37
N PRO A 114 4.40 8.36 0.19
CA PRO A 114 5.46 8.93 -0.64
C PRO A 114 5.10 10.34 -1.13
N ILE A 115 6.03 11.28 -0.93
CA ILE A 115 5.90 12.67 -1.32
C ILE A 115 6.67 12.88 -2.62
N GLY A 116 5.96 13.19 -3.72
CA GLY A 116 6.55 13.47 -5.02
C GLY A 116 5.48 13.76 -6.07
N MET A 117 5.80 14.54 -7.10
CA MET A 117 4.84 14.92 -8.15
C MET A 117 4.21 13.71 -8.86
N GLN A 118 4.96 12.61 -8.97
CA GLN A 118 4.50 11.34 -9.55
C GLN A 118 3.47 10.59 -8.69
N TYR A 119 3.47 10.77 -7.37
CA TYR A 119 2.53 10.12 -6.42
C TYR A 119 1.38 11.03 -6.01
N LEU A 120 1.45 12.32 -6.37
CA LEU A 120 0.45 13.32 -6.01
C LEU A 120 -0.95 12.94 -6.52
N PRO A 121 -1.18 12.54 -7.80
CA PRO A 121 -2.51 12.16 -8.27
C PRO A 121 -3.08 10.95 -7.51
N ARG A 122 -2.24 9.94 -7.25
CA ARG A 122 -2.63 8.74 -6.50
C ARG A 122 -3.06 9.08 -5.07
N THR A 123 -2.28 9.93 -4.39
CA THR A 123 -2.55 10.36 -3.01
C THR A 123 -3.78 11.25 -2.92
N VAL A 124 -3.98 12.15 -3.89
CA VAL A 124 -5.16 13.01 -3.96
C VAL A 124 -6.43 12.16 -4.15
N HIS A 125 -6.47 11.30 -5.16
CA HIS A 125 -7.66 10.47 -5.43
C HIS A 125 -7.92 9.44 -4.33
N TRP A 126 -6.88 8.87 -3.73
CA TRP A 126 -7.02 8.05 -2.53
C TRP A 126 -7.65 8.82 -1.38
N SER A 127 -7.20 10.05 -1.15
CA SER A 127 -7.72 10.89 -0.07
C SER A 127 -9.18 11.27 -0.31
N PHE A 128 -9.58 11.51 -1.55
CA PHE A 128 -10.99 11.69 -1.92
C PHE A 128 -11.82 10.43 -1.68
N LEU A 129 -11.32 9.24 -2.03
CA LEU A 129 -12.01 7.98 -1.76
C LEU A 129 -12.15 7.71 -0.25
N MET A 130 -11.07 7.87 0.51
CA MET A 130 -11.10 7.78 1.97
C MET A 130 -12.07 8.78 2.56
N SER A 131 -12.10 9.99 2.01
CA SER A 131 -13.07 11.03 2.38
C SER A 131 -14.50 10.54 2.15
N VAL A 132 -14.85 9.91 1.01
CA VAL A 132 -16.18 9.33 0.82
C VAL A 132 -16.54 8.29 1.90
N PHE A 133 -15.60 7.44 2.30
CA PHE A 133 -15.83 6.42 3.33
C PHE A 133 -15.74 6.92 4.78
N THR A 134 -15.14 8.10 5.01
CA THR A 134 -14.85 8.64 6.36
C THR A 134 -15.50 10.00 6.64
N VAL A 135 -16.10 10.69 5.65
CA VAL A 135 -16.77 12.02 5.77
C VAL A 135 -18.12 11.95 6.48
N SER A 136 -18.21 11.09 7.48
CA SER A 136 -19.06 11.40 8.61
C SER A 136 -18.45 11.09 9.98
N CYS A 137 -17.15 10.82 10.08
CA CYS A 137 -16.26 11.28 11.15
C CYS A 137 -14.86 10.68 11.05
N LEU A 138 -13.94 11.33 11.75
CA LEU A 138 -12.77 10.74 12.40
C LEU A 138 -11.45 10.88 11.64
N SER A 139 -10.80 12.03 11.82
CA SER A 139 -9.37 12.04 12.15
C SER A 139 -8.92 13.18 13.07
N ALA A 140 -9.82 14.06 13.52
CA ALA A 140 -9.47 15.17 14.41
C ALA A 140 -9.70 14.88 15.92
N ALA A 141 -10.55 13.93 16.31
CA ALA A 141 -10.92 13.75 17.73
C ALA A 141 -9.79 13.14 18.58
N ALA A 142 -8.96 12.25 18.01
CA ALA A 142 -7.82 11.67 18.72
C ALA A 142 -6.64 12.67 18.83
N ALA A 143 -6.44 13.50 17.81
CA ALA A 143 -5.44 14.58 17.83
C ALA A 143 -5.86 15.73 18.77
N ALA A 144 -7.16 16.04 18.87
CA ALA A 144 -7.66 17.16 19.66
C ALA A 144 -7.32 17.05 21.15
N ALA A 145 -7.11 15.85 21.69
CA ALA A 145 -6.70 15.68 23.09
C ALA A 145 -5.28 16.21 23.37
N ALA A 146 -4.43 16.36 22.35
CA ALA A 146 -3.00 16.68 22.48
C ALA A 146 -2.61 18.13 22.07
N PHE A 147 -3.55 18.96 21.60
CA PHE A 147 -3.25 20.30 21.06
C PHE A 147 -3.79 21.47 21.91
N PRO A 148 -3.17 22.66 21.84
CA PRO A 148 -3.59 23.86 22.56
C PRO A 148 -4.98 24.37 22.13
N MET A 149 -5.62 25.12 23.02
CA MET A 149 -7.03 25.55 22.97
C MET A 149 -7.43 26.28 21.67
N THR A 150 -6.50 27.01 21.04
CA THR A 150 -6.71 27.74 19.77
C THR A 150 -6.73 26.83 18.54
N LEU A 151 -5.91 25.78 18.51
CA LEU A 151 -5.90 24.79 17.41
C LEU A 151 -7.11 23.85 17.51
N LYS A 152 -7.60 23.58 18.72
CA LYS A 152 -8.87 22.89 18.95
C LYS A 152 -10.02 23.63 18.26
N GLU A 153 -10.13 24.94 18.40
CA GLU A 153 -11.19 25.72 17.74
C GLU A 153 -11.09 25.73 16.20
N ALA A 154 -9.87 25.76 15.65
CA ALA A 154 -9.63 25.64 14.21
C ALA A 154 -9.95 24.24 13.66
N MET A 155 -9.55 23.17 14.37
CA MET A 155 -9.91 21.79 14.05
C MET A 155 -11.42 21.55 14.20
N MET A 156 -12.05 22.20 15.17
CA MET A 156 -13.49 22.19 15.38
C MET A 156 -14.24 22.94 14.28
N LEU A 157 -13.65 24.00 13.72
CA LEU A 157 -14.16 24.71 12.55
C LEU A 157 -14.07 23.86 11.28
N ILE A 158 -13.02 23.05 11.14
CA ILE A 158 -12.86 22.07 10.05
C ILE A 158 -13.82 20.88 10.24
N LEU A 159 -14.08 20.45 11.48
CA LEU A 159 -15.05 19.40 11.81
C LEU A 159 -16.52 19.85 11.65
N ARG A 160 -16.79 21.17 11.69
CA ARG A 160 -18.13 21.78 11.53
C ARG A 160 -18.72 21.65 10.11
N ILE A 161 -17.96 21.10 9.17
CA ILE A 161 -18.29 21.07 7.75
C ILE A 161 -18.91 19.72 7.32
N SER A 162 -18.71 18.63 8.04
CA SER A 162 -19.10 17.28 7.60
C SER A 162 -20.47 16.84 8.11
N THR A 163 -21.56 17.49 7.68
CA THR A 163 -22.90 17.20 8.23
C THR A 163 -24.03 17.18 7.19
N ALA A 164 -24.10 16.12 6.38
CA ALA A 164 -25.33 15.79 5.64
C ALA A 164 -26.47 15.38 6.59
N VAL A 165 -26.12 14.67 7.69
CA VAL A 165 -27.09 13.99 8.56
C VAL A 165 -27.33 14.67 9.91
N PHE A 166 -26.28 15.05 10.64
CA PHE A 166 -26.40 15.53 12.04
C PHE A 166 -26.51 17.05 12.21
N GLY A 167 -26.25 17.83 11.16
CA GLY A 167 -26.09 19.29 11.27
C GLY A 167 -24.99 19.70 12.27
N ALA A 168 -24.96 20.98 12.67
CA ALA A 168 -23.91 21.58 13.50
C ALA A 168 -23.99 21.25 15.03
N SER A 169 -24.62 20.15 15.43
CA SER A 169 -24.90 19.82 16.85
C SER A 169 -23.67 19.28 17.60
N TRP A 170 -22.99 20.12 18.39
CA TRP A 170 -21.79 19.76 19.18
C TRP A 170 -22.01 18.57 20.13
N THR A 171 -23.17 18.50 20.77
CA THR A 171 -23.49 17.47 21.77
C THR A 171 -23.61 16.08 21.15
N ASP A 172 -24.09 15.98 19.92
CA ASP A 172 -24.19 14.71 19.21
C ASP A 172 -22.83 14.20 18.72
N TRP A 173 -21.98 15.10 18.20
CA TRP A 173 -20.63 14.76 17.77
C TRP A 173 -19.75 14.27 18.93
N HIS A 174 -19.77 14.98 20.06
CA HIS A 174 -18.98 14.59 21.23
C HIS A 174 -19.46 13.25 21.82
N ARG A 175 -20.78 13.02 21.89
CA ARG A 175 -21.34 11.76 22.40
C ARG A 175 -21.00 10.56 21.50
N LEU A 176 -21.11 10.75 20.17
CA LEU A 176 -20.93 9.68 19.21
C LEU A 176 -19.46 9.24 19.09
N PHE A 177 -18.52 10.20 19.07
CA PHE A 177 -17.13 9.91 18.73
C PHE A 177 -16.14 9.98 19.89
N ALA A 178 -16.36 10.85 20.89
CA ALA A 178 -15.49 10.90 22.07
C ALA A 178 -16.01 9.99 23.20
N SER A 179 -17.32 9.76 23.29
CA SER A 179 -17.92 8.89 24.31
C SER A 179 -18.35 7.52 23.81
N MET A 180 -18.21 7.22 22.51
CA MET A 180 -18.58 5.95 21.86
C MET A 180 -19.98 5.44 22.23
N LYS A 181 -20.97 6.34 22.32
CA LYS A 181 -22.36 6.02 22.69
C LYS A 181 -23.35 6.35 21.56
N PRO A 182 -23.37 5.57 20.46
CA PRO A 182 -24.40 5.69 19.43
C PRO A 182 -25.80 5.38 19.99
N SER A 183 -26.75 6.29 19.81
CA SER A 183 -28.10 6.20 20.39
C SER A 183 -29.16 5.74 19.39
N GLY A 184 -28.97 6.03 18.09
CA GLY A 184 -29.90 5.72 17.00
C GLY A 184 -29.28 4.97 15.81
N ASN A 185 -30.11 4.32 15.00
CA ASN A 185 -29.64 3.45 13.90
C ASN A 185 -28.82 4.20 12.85
N VAL A 186 -29.18 5.44 12.50
CA VAL A 186 -28.42 6.28 11.57
C VAL A 186 -27.00 6.58 12.09
N GLU A 187 -26.83 6.67 13.41
CA GLU A 187 -25.51 6.87 14.04
C GLU A 187 -24.63 5.64 13.90
N TYR A 188 -25.18 4.44 14.14
CA TYR A 188 -24.50 3.17 13.85
C TYR A 188 -24.14 3.06 12.37
N MET A 189 -25.02 3.53 11.48
CA MET A 189 -24.82 3.42 10.04
C MET A 189 -23.57 4.13 9.53
N ILE A 190 -23.21 5.21 10.21
CA ILE A 190 -22.12 6.10 9.87
C ILE A 190 -20.87 5.75 10.65
N PHE A 191 -21.03 5.51 11.96
CA PHE A 191 -19.91 5.35 12.89
C PHE A 191 -19.11 4.08 12.60
N ILE A 192 -19.78 2.92 12.57
CA ILE A 192 -19.09 1.63 12.50
C ILE A 192 -18.34 1.44 11.16
N PRO A 193 -18.96 1.74 9.98
CA PRO A 193 -18.24 1.64 8.72
C PRO A 193 -17.04 2.57 8.62
N ALA A 194 -17.11 3.81 9.13
CA ALA A 194 -15.98 4.75 9.10
C ALA A 194 -14.78 4.23 9.89
N TYR A 195 -14.99 3.69 11.10
CA TYR A 195 -13.93 3.04 11.86
C TYR A 195 -13.41 1.78 11.17
N GLY A 196 -14.31 0.99 10.58
CA GLY A 196 -13.95 -0.16 9.76
C GLY A 196 -12.99 0.21 8.64
N THR A 197 -13.26 1.30 7.90
CA THR A 197 -12.40 1.82 6.84
C THR A 197 -11.00 2.18 7.34
N ILE A 198 -10.90 2.87 8.49
CA ILE A 198 -9.60 3.29 9.04
C ILE A 198 -8.79 2.08 9.50
N ILE A 199 -9.42 1.17 10.25
CA ILE A 199 -8.78 -0.06 10.73
C ILE A 199 -8.36 -0.93 9.54
N GLY A 200 -9.24 -1.08 8.56
CA GLY A 200 -8.97 -1.82 7.33
C GLY A 200 -7.82 -1.22 6.52
N GLY A 201 -7.80 0.11 6.36
CA GLY A 201 -6.70 0.82 5.71
C GLY A 201 -5.36 0.64 6.45
N TRP A 202 -5.38 0.66 7.78
CA TRP A 202 -4.20 0.39 8.61
C TRP A 202 -3.67 -1.04 8.45
N PHE A 203 -4.53 -2.06 8.46
CA PHE A 203 -4.13 -3.44 8.12
C PHE A 203 -3.65 -3.55 6.67
N GLY A 204 -4.27 -2.81 5.75
CA GLY A 204 -3.83 -2.71 4.36
C GLY A 204 -2.45 -2.06 4.22
N ALA A 205 -1.97 -1.30 5.20
CA ALA A 205 -0.60 -0.77 5.16
C ALA A 205 0.45 -1.82 5.54
N TRP A 206 0.09 -2.87 6.29
CA TRP A 206 1.05 -3.89 6.78
C TRP A 206 1.81 -4.65 5.69
N PRO A 207 1.22 -5.01 4.54
CA PRO A 207 1.96 -5.67 3.47
C PRO A 207 2.97 -4.76 2.76
N MET A 208 2.87 -3.43 2.90
CA MET A 208 3.75 -2.50 2.17
C MET A 208 5.22 -2.60 2.64
N PRO A 209 5.54 -2.59 3.95
CA PRO A 209 6.92 -2.81 4.41
C PRO A 209 7.48 -4.21 4.16
N LEU A 210 6.64 -5.20 3.89
CA LEU A 210 7.07 -6.58 3.63
C LEU A 210 7.63 -6.77 2.20
N ASP A 211 7.45 -5.78 1.32
CA ASP A 211 7.99 -5.67 -0.04
C ASP A 211 8.16 -7.03 -0.76
N TRP A 212 7.05 -7.70 -1.06
CA TRP A 212 7.02 -8.93 -1.86
C TRP A 212 7.19 -8.65 -3.36
N GLU A 213 7.62 -7.43 -3.72
CA GLU A 213 7.77 -6.91 -5.08
C GLU A 213 6.55 -7.17 -5.97
N ARG A 214 5.35 -7.11 -5.37
CA ARG A 214 4.10 -7.28 -6.11
C ARG A 214 3.52 -5.92 -6.49
N PRO A 215 3.00 -5.76 -7.72
CA PRO A 215 2.35 -4.52 -8.16
C PRO A 215 1.23 -4.05 -7.23
N TRP A 216 0.54 -4.98 -6.54
CA TRP A 216 -0.53 -4.64 -5.60
C TRP A 216 -0.03 -4.09 -4.25
N GLN A 217 1.27 -4.17 -3.94
CA GLN A 217 1.89 -3.60 -2.73
C GLN A 217 2.26 -2.12 -2.84
N GLU A 218 2.17 -1.53 -4.04
CA GLU A 218 2.47 -0.11 -4.20
C GLU A 218 1.46 0.78 -3.48
N TRP A 219 1.92 1.96 -3.05
CA TRP A 219 1.02 3.01 -2.58
C TRP A 219 0.11 3.51 -3.71
N PRO A 220 -1.21 3.67 -3.49
CA PRO A 220 -1.99 3.41 -2.27
C PRO A 220 -2.76 2.07 -2.26
N ILE A 221 -2.42 1.11 -3.14
CA ILE A 221 -3.25 -0.01 -3.56
C ILE A 221 -3.67 -0.94 -2.40
N CYS A 222 -2.73 -1.44 -1.60
CA CYS A 222 -3.06 -2.30 -0.46
C CYS A 222 -3.96 -1.60 0.55
N VAL A 223 -3.67 -0.32 0.81
CA VAL A 223 -4.43 0.51 1.75
C VAL A 223 -5.85 0.75 1.22
N CYS A 224 -6.03 0.92 -0.09
CA CYS A 224 -7.35 0.98 -0.72
C CYS A 224 -8.15 -0.30 -0.50
N TYR A 225 -7.57 -1.47 -0.78
CA TYR A 225 -8.26 -2.75 -0.61
C TYR A 225 -8.60 -3.02 0.85
N GLY A 226 -7.67 -2.71 1.77
CA GLY A 226 -7.91 -2.77 3.19
C GLY A 226 -9.04 -1.84 3.63
N ALA A 227 -9.05 -0.59 3.17
CA ALA A 227 -10.08 0.39 3.50
C ALA A 227 -11.47 -0.03 2.97
N ILE A 228 -11.57 -0.50 1.73
CA ILE A 228 -12.83 -0.99 1.14
C ILE A 228 -13.32 -2.24 1.88
N GLY A 229 -12.44 -3.20 2.17
CA GLY A 229 -12.77 -4.39 2.94
C GLY A 229 -13.26 -4.05 4.35
N GLY A 230 -12.55 -3.13 5.01
CA GLY A 230 -12.92 -2.61 6.32
C GLY A 230 -14.27 -1.88 6.32
N TYR A 231 -14.56 -1.10 5.28
CA TYR A 231 -15.86 -0.44 5.10
C TYR A 231 -17.00 -1.46 4.98
N ILE A 232 -16.83 -2.50 4.17
CA ILE A 232 -17.83 -3.58 3.99
C ILE A 232 -18.04 -4.35 5.28
N VAL A 233 -16.97 -4.75 5.97
CA VAL A 233 -17.04 -5.44 7.26
C VAL A 233 -17.74 -4.55 8.30
N GLY A 234 -17.42 -3.26 8.34
CA GLY A 234 -18.07 -2.31 9.23
C GLY A 234 -19.57 -2.17 8.96
N GLN A 235 -20.01 -2.20 7.70
CA GLN A 235 -21.44 -2.21 7.36
C GLN A 235 -22.14 -3.48 7.86
N ILE A 236 -21.50 -4.65 7.73
CA ILE A 236 -22.05 -5.91 8.25
C ILE A 236 -22.17 -5.85 9.78
N VAL A 237 -21.12 -5.40 10.47
CA VAL A 237 -21.12 -5.25 11.94
C VAL A 237 -22.19 -4.26 12.40
N SER A 238 -22.37 -3.16 11.66
CA SER A 238 -23.42 -2.17 11.89
C SER A 238 -24.83 -2.77 11.80
N LEU A 239 -25.11 -3.57 10.76
CA LEU A 239 -26.39 -4.28 10.63
C LEU A 239 -26.59 -5.26 11.78
N CYS A 240 -25.59 -6.09 12.07
CA CYS A 240 -25.65 -7.04 13.19
C CYS A 240 -25.95 -6.31 14.50
N ALA A 241 -25.25 -5.22 14.80
CA ALA A 241 -25.49 -4.39 15.98
C ALA A 241 -26.95 -3.90 16.04
N MET A 242 -27.51 -3.41 14.93
CA MET A 242 -28.92 -2.99 14.89
C MET A 242 -29.91 -4.13 15.16
N PHE A 243 -29.64 -5.35 14.69
CA PHE A 243 -30.48 -6.51 14.97
C PHE A 243 -30.37 -7.01 16.41
N PHE A 244 -29.14 -7.08 16.96
CA PHE A 244 -28.89 -7.59 18.31
C PHE A 244 -29.28 -6.59 19.41
N PHE A 245 -28.94 -5.30 19.27
CA PHE A 245 -29.28 -4.28 20.27
C PHE A 245 -30.77 -3.91 20.27
N ARG A 246 -31.51 -4.11 19.16
CA ARG A 246 -32.99 -3.99 19.16
C ARG A 246 -33.63 -5.06 20.02
N LYS A 247 -33.16 -6.31 19.96
CA LYS A 247 -33.68 -7.40 20.81
C LYS A 247 -33.53 -7.05 22.30
N ASP A 248 -32.37 -6.53 22.70
CA ASP A 248 -32.09 -6.23 24.10
C ASP A 248 -32.88 -5.02 24.64
N LYS A 249 -33.10 -3.98 23.82
CA LYS A 249 -34.01 -2.86 24.18
C LYS A 249 -35.47 -3.31 24.28
N HIS A 250 -35.95 -4.16 23.38
CA HIS A 250 -37.32 -4.68 23.41
C HIS A 250 -37.55 -5.62 24.60
N LEU A 251 -36.54 -6.44 24.94
CA LEU A 251 -36.55 -7.29 26.14
C LEU A 251 -36.56 -6.47 27.43
N LYS A 252 -35.75 -5.39 27.52
CA LYS A 252 -35.73 -4.48 28.67
C LYS A 252 -37.04 -3.68 28.81
N SER A 253 -37.59 -3.19 27.70
CA SER A 253 -38.88 -2.49 27.69
C SER A 253 -40.02 -3.42 28.10
N SER A 254 -40.07 -4.64 27.54
CA SER A 254 -41.09 -5.64 27.90
C SER A 254 -40.98 -6.06 29.37
N LYS A 255 -39.75 -6.27 29.90
CA LYS A 255 -39.55 -6.54 31.34
C LYS A 255 -39.98 -5.36 32.23
N ALA A 256 -39.70 -4.13 31.82
CA ALA A 256 -40.12 -2.94 32.55
C ALA A 256 -41.65 -2.80 32.53
N GLU A 257 -42.29 -3.02 31.40
CA GLU A 257 -43.75 -2.94 31.23
C GLU A 257 -44.48 -4.04 32.01
N ILE A 258 -43.96 -5.27 32.01
CA ILE A 258 -44.41 -6.35 32.91
C ILE A 258 -44.23 -5.96 34.38
N SER A 259 -43.11 -5.33 34.73
CA SER A 259 -42.88 -4.84 36.10
C SER A 259 -43.88 -3.75 36.49
N TYR A 260 -44.19 -2.82 35.60
CA TYR A 260 -45.17 -1.76 35.84
C TYR A 260 -46.59 -2.33 35.98
N GLN A 261 -47.00 -3.25 35.10
CA GLN A 261 -48.29 -3.92 35.23
C GLN A 261 -48.41 -4.76 36.50
N ASN A 262 -47.32 -5.43 36.92
CA ASN A 262 -47.28 -6.15 38.20
C ASN A 262 -47.42 -5.20 39.40
N ILE A 263 -46.76 -4.04 39.35
CA ILE A 263 -46.88 -3.00 40.40
C ILE A 263 -48.30 -2.41 40.41
N GLU A 264 -48.90 -2.13 39.25
CA GLU A 264 -50.27 -1.63 39.15
C GLU A 264 -51.30 -2.67 39.65
N TRP A 265 -51.10 -3.94 39.32
CA TRP A 265 -51.93 -5.04 39.83
C TRP A 265 -51.83 -5.16 41.35
N LEU A 266 -50.63 -5.06 41.93
CA LEU A 266 -50.39 -5.07 43.38
C LEU A 266 -50.95 -3.83 44.11
N ILE A 267 -51.05 -2.69 43.42
CA ILE A 267 -51.66 -1.47 43.95
C ILE A 267 -53.19 -1.58 43.93
N ASN A 268 -53.78 -2.10 42.86
CA ASN A 268 -55.22 -2.26 42.70
C ASN A 268 -55.80 -3.43 43.53
N HIS A 269 -55.01 -4.48 43.82
CA HIS A 269 -55.40 -5.61 44.67
C HIS A 269 -54.92 -5.46 46.13
N ARG A 270 -54.86 -4.23 46.63
CA ARG A 270 -54.45 -3.90 48.00
C ARG A 270 -55.24 -4.61 49.10
N SER A 271 -56.48 -5.05 48.81
CA SER A 271 -57.35 -5.78 49.74
C SER A 271 -56.92 -7.24 49.99
N LEU A 272 -56.00 -7.78 49.19
CA LEU A 272 -55.52 -9.17 49.29
C LEU A 272 -54.15 -9.30 50.00
N ARG A 273 -53.53 -8.20 50.44
CA ARG A 273 -52.24 -8.25 51.16
C ARG A 273 -52.41 -8.84 52.56
N LYS A 274 -51.56 -9.81 52.90
CA LYS A 274 -51.54 -10.41 54.24
C LYS A 274 -51.07 -9.37 55.27
N PRO A 275 -51.58 -9.39 56.52
CA PRO A 275 -51.33 -8.33 57.50
C PRO A 275 -49.86 -8.05 57.82
N TRP A 276 -48.97 -9.03 57.68
CA TRP A 276 -47.56 -8.93 58.05
C TRP A 276 -46.69 -8.15 57.05
N GLU A 277 -47.15 -7.92 55.81
CA GLU A 277 -46.41 -7.13 54.81
C GLU A 277 -46.49 -5.61 55.05
N ARG A 278 -47.43 -5.16 55.90
CA ARG A 278 -47.54 -3.74 56.31
C ARG A 278 -46.49 -3.32 57.34
N GLU A 279 -45.87 -4.28 58.03
CA GLU A 279 -44.89 -4.00 59.09
C GLU A 279 -43.51 -3.66 58.50
N ALA A 280 -43.17 -4.18 57.31
CA ALA A 280 -41.86 -4.00 56.69
C ALA A 280 -41.64 -2.58 56.13
N ASP A 281 -42.67 -1.93 55.62
CA ASP A 281 -42.59 -0.57 55.06
C ASP A 281 -42.34 0.50 56.15
N ASN A 282 -42.85 0.27 57.37
CA ASN A 282 -42.63 1.18 58.51
C ASN A 282 -41.20 1.13 59.08
N ILE A 283 -40.45 0.06 58.80
CA ILE A 283 -39.06 -0.10 59.27
C ILE A 283 -38.08 0.61 58.33
N CYS A 284 -38.33 0.58 57.01
CA CYS A 284 -37.43 1.16 56.02
C CYS A 284 -37.45 2.71 56.03
N GLN A 285 -38.58 3.32 56.41
CA GLN A 285 -38.76 4.77 56.43
C GLN A 285 -38.08 5.48 57.63
N LYS A 286 -37.60 4.73 58.64
CA LYS A 286 -36.93 5.28 59.83
C LYS A 286 -35.41 5.39 59.75
N SER A 287 -34.75 4.87 58.71
CA SER A 287 -33.27 4.84 58.62
C SER A 287 -32.63 5.93 57.74
N SER A 288 -33.41 6.77 57.06
CA SER A 288 -32.91 7.72 56.05
C SER A 288 -32.72 9.18 56.52
N LEU A 289 -32.71 9.44 57.83
CA LEU A 289 -32.54 10.80 58.40
C LEU A 289 -31.30 10.90 59.31
N SER A 290 -30.10 10.89 58.71
CA SER A 290 -28.91 11.55 59.25
C SER A 290 -27.83 11.75 58.17
N SER A 291 -27.59 13.03 57.85
CA SER A 291 -26.67 13.74 56.93
C SER A 291 -25.18 13.31 56.91
N PRO A 292 -24.25 14.00 56.18
CA PRO A 292 -24.28 14.71 54.89
C PRO A 292 -23.13 14.30 53.92
N MET A 293 -23.21 14.79 52.67
CA MET A 293 -22.14 14.82 51.66
C MET A 293 -20.97 15.75 52.07
N ALA A 294 -19.71 15.37 51.78
CA ALA A 294 -18.74 16.17 51.00
C ALA A 294 -17.31 15.56 50.95
N ASN A 295 -16.70 15.73 49.77
CA ASN A 295 -15.27 15.93 49.46
C ASN A 295 -14.30 14.74 49.29
N ALA A 296 -14.03 14.48 47.99
CA ALA A 296 -12.78 14.76 47.29
C ALA A 296 -11.46 14.03 47.66
N SER A 297 -10.83 13.55 46.58
CA SER A 297 -9.39 13.67 46.27
C SER A 297 -8.44 12.49 46.51
N THR A 298 -8.15 11.82 45.38
CA THR A 298 -6.80 11.65 44.77
C THR A 298 -5.86 10.51 45.20
N THR A 299 -5.25 9.86 44.18
CA THR A 299 -3.93 9.16 44.14
C THR A 299 -3.81 7.81 44.90
N LEU A 300 -3.03 6.79 44.50
CA LEU A 300 -1.84 6.66 43.63
C LEU A 300 -1.63 5.15 43.29
N PHE A 301 -0.98 4.90 42.15
CA PHE A 301 -0.22 3.72 41.68
C PHE A 301 0.05 2.52 42.62
N ALA A 302 0.03 1.29 42.08
CA ALA A 302 1.24 0.47 41.78
C ALA A 302 0.94 -1.02 41.49
N LEU A 303 1.37 -1.46 40.29
CA LEU A 303 2.17 -2.66 39.96
C LEU A 303 1.93 -4.07 40.54
N SER A 304 2.19 -5.01 39.61
CA SER A 304 2.73 -6.39 39.76
C SER A 304 1.69 -7.51 39.87
N SER A 305 1.60 -8.36 38.84
CA SER A 305 2.15 -9.74 38.82
C SER A 305 1.01 -10.74 39.09
N SER A 306 0.92 -12.00 38.67
CA SER A 306 1.59 -12.88 37.71
C SER A 306 0.79 -14.20 37.78
N ILE A 307 0.27 -14.73 36.65
CA ILE A 307 0.22 -16.19 36.31
C ILE A 307 -0.68 -17.11 37.22
N PRO A 308 -1.07 -18.39 36.94
CA PRO A 308 -1.12 -19.23 35.71
C PRO A 308 -2.45 -19.97 35.37
N THR A 309 -2.51 -20.37 34.08
CA THR A 309 -2.93 -21.64 33.41
C THR A 309 -3.57 -22.83 34.17
N ARG A 310 -4.56 -23.49 33.54
CA ARG A 310 -4.45 -24.78 32.79
C ARG A 310 -5.83 -25.37 32.46
N LEU A 311 -6.03 -25.82 31.22
CA LEU A 311 -6.68 -27.11 30.94
C LEU A 311 -6.34 -27.61 29.54
N SER A 312 -5.88 -28.85 29.51
CA SER A 312 -5.27 -29.59 28.40
C SER A 312 -6.15 -30.77 28.03
N LEU A 313 -6.27 -31.10 26.74
CA LEU A 313 -6.74 -32.40 26.23
C LEU A 313 -5.93 -32.76 24.96
N PRO A 314 -5.79 -34.06 24.63
CA PRO A 314 -4.50 -34.67 24.33
C PRO A 314 -4.29 -35.08 22.86
N ARG A 315 -3.07 -35.52 22.61
CA ARG A 315 -2.41 -35.81 21.33
C ARG A 315 -2.22 -37.33 21.14
N ARG A 316 -2.40 -37.84 19.92
CA ARG A 316 -1.60 -38.92 19.30
C ARG A 316 -1.87 -38.97 17.79
N SER A 317 -0.87 -38.59 16.97
CA SER A 317 -0.02 -39.43 16.10
C SER A 317 -0.77 -39.90 14.84
N GLU A 318 -0.26 -39.76 13.61
CA GLU A 318 1.07 -40.15 13.12
C GLU A 318 1.52 -39.33 11.91
N SER A 319 2.83 -39.39 11.69
CA SER A 319 3.60 -38.82 10.60
C SER A 319 3.47 -39.60 9.28
N LEU A 320 3.28 -38.89 8.18
CA LEU A 320 3.59 -39.38 6.83
C LEU A 320 4.56 -38.40 6.16
N LYS A 321 5.85 -38.76 6.20
CA LYS A 321 6.90 -38.15 5.37
C LYS A 321 6.76 -38.74 3.96
N LEU A 322 6.40 -37.91 2.99
CA LEU A 322 6.52 -38.28 1.58
C LEU A 322 7.97 -37.98 1.15
N VAL A 323 8.79 -39.02 1.13
CA VAL A 323 10.12 -39.03 0.51
C VAL A 323 9.91 -39.22 -0.99
N VAL A 324 10.18 -38.19 -1.79
CA VAL A 324 10.32 -38.32 -3.24
C VAL A 324 11.81 -38.57 -3.52
N PRO A 325 12.21 -39.70 -4.12
CA PRO A 325 13.60 -39.91 -4.50
C PRO A 325 13.89 -39.08 -5.75
N VAL A 326 14.69 -38.03 -5.62
CA VAL A 326 15.37 -37.41 -6.75
C VAL A 326 16.56 -38.32 -7.09
N ALA A 327 16.46 -39.02 -8.20
CA ALA A 327 17.59 -39.71 -8.79
C ALA A 327 18.58 -38.66 -9.32
N MET A 328 19.67 -38.45 -8.59
CA MET A 328 20.84 -37.72 -9.07
C MET A 328 21.59 -38.59 -10.07
N ALA A 329 21.59 -38.19 -11.34
CA ALA A 329 22.64 -38.58 -12.27
C ALA A 329 23.80 -37.58 -12.08
N SER A 330 24.82 -37.99 -11.32
CA SER A 330 26.04 -37.23 -11.12
C SER A 330 26.92 -37.29 -12.38
N SER A 331 27.06 -36.19 -13.11
CA SER A 331 28.26 -35.93 -13.89
C SER A 331 29.19 -35.07 -13.04
N ALA A 332 30.15 -35.73 -12.38
CA ALA A 332 31.18 -35.05 -11.60
C ALA A 332 32.08 -34.24 -12.54
N SER A 333 31.83 -32.93 -12.62
CA SER A 333 32.84 -31.96 -13.06
C SER A 333 33.60 -31.49 -11.82
N THR A 334 34.91 -31.38 -11.95
CA THR A 334 35.83 -30.93 -10.89
C THR A 334 35.47 -29.51 -10.44
N ALA A 335 34.73 -29.40 -9.33
CA ALA A 335 34.26 -28.12 -8.80
C ALA A 335 35.45 -27.22 -8.40
N LYS A 336 35.63 -26.11 -9.12
CA LYS A 336 36.53 -25.03 -8.70
C LYS A 336 36.05 -24.51 -7.34
N LYS A 337 36.97 -24.37 -6.38
CA LYS A 337 36.67 -23.84 -5.04
C LYS A 337 36.12 -22.42 -5.15
N VAL A 338 34.87 -22.21 -4.76
CA VAL A 338 34.22 -20.90 -4.73
C VAL A 338 34.80 -20.09 -3.58
N ALA A 339 35.28 -18.87 -3.87
CA ALA A 339 35.81 -17.97 -2.84
C ALA A 339 34.67 -17.37 -2.01
N PRO A 340 34.84 -17.21 -0.68
CA PRO A 340 33.87 -16.51 0.16
C PRO A 340 33.74 -15.05 -0.26
N ALA A 341 32.56 -14.47 -0.11
CA ALA A 341 32.27 -13.10 -0.51
C ALA A 341 31.45 -12.36 0.55
N VAL A 342 31.59 -11.03 0.57
CA VAL A 342 30.60 -10.16 1.20
C VAL A 342 29.52 -9.88 0.16
N ILE A 343 28.25 -10.01 0.53
CA ILE A 343 27.11 -9.76 -0.34
C ILE A 343 26.31 -8.61 0.26
N VAL A 344 26.30 -7.48 -0.44
CA VAL A 344 25.56 -6.28 -0.03
C VAL A 344 24.21 -6.28 -0.71
N GLY A 345 23.15 -6.41 0.09
CA GLY A 345 21.76 -6.50 -0.37
C GLY A 345 21.21 -7.93 -0.32
N ASP A 346 20.11 -8.11 0.42
CA ASP A 346 19.46 -9.40 0.64
C ASP A 346 18.28 -9.68 -0.31
N GLY A 347 18.26 -9.01 -1.45
CA GLY A 347 17.28 -9.21 -2.52
C GLY A 347 17.50 -10.52 -3.30
N ARG A 348 16.71 -10.69 -4.37
CA ARG A 348 16.68 -11.91 -5.19
C ARG A 348 18.07 -12.34 -5.69
N VAL A 349 18.84 -11.42 -6.26
CA VAL A 349 20.19 -11.71 -6.78
C VAL A 349 21.18 -11.98 -5.64
N GLY A 350 21.16 -11.18 -4.57
CA GLY A 350 22.07 -11.36 -3.43
C GLY A 350 21.89 -12.72 -2.74
N ARG A 351 20.64 -13.15 -2.52
CA ARG A 351 20.36 -14.48 -1.97
C ARG A 351 20.76 -15.61 -2.90
N ALA A 352 20.50 -15.48 -4.20
CA ALA A 352 20.94 -16.48 -5.17
C ALA A 352 22.48 -16.62 -5.16
N LEU A 353 23.22 -15.50 -5.10
CA LEU A 353 24.69 -15.53 -5.01
C LEU A 353 25.20 -16.12 -3.70
N GLN A 354 24.46 -15.96 -2.60
CA GLN A 354 24.76 -16.58 -1.31
C GLN A 354 24.56 -18.10 -1.37
N GLU A 355 23.48 -18.56 -2.00
CA GLU A 355 23.19 -19.99 -2.20
C GLU A 355 24.20 -20.67 -3.13
N MET A 356 24.75 -19.93 -4.10
CA MET A 356 25.86 -20.37 -4.95
C MET A 356 27.24 -20.30 -4.27
N GLY A 357 27.30 -19.83 -3.02
CA GLY A 357 28.54 -19.68 -2.25
C GLY A 357 29.07 -20.98 -1.64
N SER A 358 30.19 -20.88 -0.93
CA SER A 358 30.75 -22.00 -0.16
C SER A 358 30.07 -22.23 1.19
N GLY A 359 29.16 -21.33 1.60
CA GLY A 359 28.55 -21.27 2.94
C GLY A 359 29.24 -20.29 3.91
N ASP A 360 30.39 -19.74 3.53
CA ASP A 360 31.18 -18.81 4.35
C ASP A 360 30.94 -17.33 3.98
N ASP A 361 29.88 -17.05 3.22
CA ASP A 361 29.55 -15.71 2.76
C ASP A 361 28.95 -14.86 3.88
N LEU A 362 29.32 -13.57 3.89
CA LEU A 362 28.71 -12.59 4.77
C LEU A 362 27.66 -11.77 4.02
N LEU A 363 26.41 -11.86 4.48
CA LEU A 363 25.34 -11.00 3.96
C LEU A 363 25.27 -9.70 4.78
N VAL A 364 25.38 -8.56 4.10
CA VAL A 364 25.29 -7.22 4.67
C VAL A 364 23.97 -6.59 4.24
N LYS A 365 23.16 -6.20 5.21
CA LYS A 365 21.85 -5.57 4.98
C LYS A 365 21.96 -4.04 4.95
N ARG A 366 20.85 -3.39 4.59
CA ARG A 366 20.76 -1.93 4.55
C ARG A 366 21.12 -1.33 5.92
N GLY A 367 22.12 -0.44 5.93
CA GLY A 367 22.60 0.27 7.12
C GLY A 367 23.66 -0.49 7.93
N GLU A 368 23.99 -1.72 7.55
CA GLU A 368 25.11 -2.46 8.17
C GLU A 368 26.43 -2.11 7.47
N PRO A 369 27.53 -1.90 8.21
CA PRO A 369 28.83 -1.61 7.61
C PRO A 369 29.45 -2.85 6.98
N VAL A 370 30.18 -2.67 5.87
CA VAL A 370 30.99 -3.74 5.28
C VAL A 370 32.23 -3.95 6.16
N PRO A 371 32.55 -5.20 6.56
CA PRO A 371 33.71 -5.47 7.40
C PRO A 371 35.03 -5.17 6.68
N VAL A 372 35.97 -4.55 7.40
CA VAL A 372 37.31 -4.26 6.88
C VAL A 372 38.11 -5.55 6.65
N ASP A 373 38.02 -6.49 7.59
CA ASP A 373 38.92 -7.66 7.68
C ASP A 373 38.46 -8.89 6.88
N PHE A 374 37.31 -8.81 6.19
CA PHE A 374 36.83 -9.94 5.39
C PHE A 374 37.56 -10.01 4.04
N GLU A 375 38.37 -11.04 3.82
CA GLU A 375 39.06 -11.25 2.54
C GLU A 375 38.10 -11.76 1.45
N GLY A 376 38.15 -11.14 0.27
CA GLY A 376 37.35 -11.57 -0.89
C GLY A 376 36.62 -10.42 -1.59
N PRO A 377 35.85 -10.75 -2.64
CA PRO A 377 35.03 -9.79 -3.35
C PRO A 377 33.84 -9.32 -2.52
N ILE A 378 33.37 -8.10 -2.81
CA ILE A 378 32.16 -7.51 -2.25
C ILE A 378 31.14 -7.38 -3.39
N PHE A 379 30.15 -8.27 -3.43
CA PHE A 379 29.11 -8.25 -4.44
C PHE A 379 28.04 -7.22 -4.06
N VAL A 380 27.86 -6.22 -4.91
CA VAL A 380 26.86 -5.18 -4.73
C VAL A 380 25.60 -5.56 -5.50
N CYS A 381 24.57 -5.99 -4.77
CA CYS A 381 23.31 -6.50 -5.32
C CYS A 381 22.11 -5.62 -4.95
N THR A 382 22.35 -4.36 -4.61
CA THR A 382 21.34 -3.34 -4.32
C THR A 382 20.81 -2.68 -5.60
N ARG A 383 19.78 -1.85 -5.46
CA ARG A 383 19.29 -0.98 -6.55
C ARG A 383 20.31 0.14 -6.84
N ASN A 384 20.28 0.68 -8.05
CA ASN A 384 21.21 1.74 -8.47
C ASN A 384 21.14 3.00 -7.59
N ASP A 385 19.95 3.37 -7.12
CA ASP A 385 19.76 4.56 -6.27
C ASP A 385 20.29 4.38 -4.84
N ASP A 386 20.60 3.15 -4.41
CA ASP A 386 21.16 2.86 -3.10
C ASP A 386 22.71 2.83 -3.10
N LEU A 387 23.36 3.00 -4.27
CA LEU A 387 24.81 2.81 -4.42
C LEU A 387 25.66 3.81 -3.62
N ASP A 388 25.20 5.05 -3.48
CA ASP A 388 25.90 6.04 -2.66
C ASP A 388 25.97 5.59 -1.20
N ALA A 389 24.87 5.07 -0.66
CA ALA A 389 24.82 4.52 0.69
C ALA A 389 25.71 3.26 0.85
N VAL A 390 25.84 2.45 -0.19
CA VAL A 390 26.77 1.30 -0.19
C VAL A 390 28.22 1.78 -0.10
N LEU A 391 28.60 2.83 -0.83
CA LEU A 391 29.95 3.39 -0.74
C LEU A 391 30.22 3.99 0.63
N GLU A 392 29.26 4.71 1.21
CA GLU A 392 29.37 5.28 2.56
C GLU A 392 29.52 4.19 3.63
N ALA A 393 28.82 3.07 3.49
CA ALA A 393 28.92 1.92 4.39
C ALA A 393 30.16 1.04 4.13
N THR A 394 30.87 1.26 3.02
CA THR A 394 32.05 0.46 2.64
C THR A 394 33.34 1.21 2.96
N PRO A 395 34.25 0.66 3.77
CA PRO A 395 35.56 1.25 4.02
C PRO A 395 36.28 1.56 2.70
N GLN A 396 36.82 2.77 2.55
CA GLN A 396 37.45 3.22 1.29
C GLN A 396 38.60 2.31 0.84
N SER A 397 39.33 1.70 1.78
CA SER A 397 40.38 0.72 1.51
C SER A 397 39.89 -0.54 0.77
N ARG A 398 38.58 -0.81 0.84
CA ARG A 398 37.90 -1.96 0.25
C ARG A 398 37.14 -1.63 -1.03
N TRP A 399 37.12 -0.37 -1.47
CA TRP A 399 36.43 0.01 -2.72
C TRP A 399 36.96 -0.74 -3.94
N LYS A 400 38.25 -1.07 -3.96
CA LYS A 400 38.90 -1.90 -4.99
C LYS A 400 38.40 -3.35 -5.07
N ASP A 401 37.61 -3.80 -4.10
CA ASP A 401 37.04 -5.15 -4.05
C ASP A 401 35.54 -5.18 -4.34
N LEU A 402 34.92 -4.02 -4.64
CA LEU A 402 33.52 -3.90 -5.01
C LEU A 402 33.28 -4.44 -6.42
N VAL A 403 32.29 -5.30 -6.54
CA VAL A 403 31.83 -5.91 -7.80
C VAL A 403 30.37 -5.54 -8.01
N PHE A 404 30.09 -4.78 -9.06
CA PHE A 404 28.76 -4.22 -9.32
C PHE A 404 27.93 -5.11 -10.25
N PHE A 405 26.72 -5.47 -9.83
CA PHE A 405 25.75 -6.28 -10.61
C PHE A 405 24.63 -5.42 -11.22
N GLN A 406 24.79 -4.10 -11.18
CA GLN A 406 23.75 -3.14 -11.58
C GLN A 406 23.53 -3.14 -13.09
N ASN A 407 22.29 -2.84 -13.48
CA ASN A 407 21.91 -2.68 -14.89
C ASN A 407 21.95 -1.20 -15.28
N GLY A 408 22.25 -0.93 -16.55
CA GLY A 408 22.24 0.43 -17.09
C GLY A 408 23.64 1.01 -17.31
N MET A 409 23.71 2.30 -17.61
CA MET A 409 24.95 3.05 -17.85
C MET A 409 25.51 3.59 -16.54
N MET A 410 26.49 2.87 -16.00
CA MET A 410 27.08 3.18 -14.69
C MET A 410 28.32 4.08 -14.78
N GLU A 411 28.94 4.20 -15.96
CA GLU A 411 30.22 4.90 -16.14
C GLU A 411 30.22 6.35 -15.60
N PRO A 412 29.21 7.22 -15.87
CA PRO A 412 29.22 8.57 -15.33
C PRO A 412 29.24 8.61 -13.80
N TRP A 413 28.57 7.64 -13.16
CA TRP A 413 28.58 7.53 -11.70
C TRP A 413 29.93 7.03 -11.20
N PHE A 414 30.53 6.01 -11.84
CA PHE A 414 31.88 5.55 -11.49
C PHE A 414 32.91 6.65 -11.61
N GLU A 415 32.89 7.43 -12.70
CA GLU A 415 33.77 8.57 -12.91
C GLU A 415 33.62 9.60 -11.79
N SER A 416 32.39 9.94 -11.40
CA SER A 416 32.11 10.90 -10.32
C SER A 416 32.66 10.47 -8.95
N LYS A 417 32.89 9.17 -8.75
CA LYS A 417 33.40 8.58 -7.50
C LYS A 417 34.87 8.15 -7.59
N GLY A 418 35.50 8.27 -8.76
CA GLY A 418 36.87 7.79 -8.99
C GLY A 418 37.00 6.26 -9.09
N LEU A 419 35.95 5.56 -9.53
CA LEU A 419 35.85 4.09 -9.62
C LEU A 419 35.97 3.55 -11.08
N VAL A 420 36.79 4.19 -11.91
CA VAL A 420 36.80 3.97 -13.38
C VAL A 420 37.14 2.53 -13.81
N ASP A 421 37.95 1.80 -13.04
CA ASP A 421 38.35 0.42 -13.35
C ASP A 421 37.77 -0.60 -12.34
N THR A 422 36.58 -0.32 -11.81
CA THR A 422 35.93 -1.22 -10.85
C THR A 422 35.40 -2.48 -11.52
N ASP A 423 35.33 -3.56 -10.73
CA ASP A 423 34.75 -4.83 -11.15
C ASP A 423 33.25 -4.71 -11.43
N GLN A 424 32.81 -5.34 -12.52
CA GLN A 424 31.42 -5.28 -12.98
C GLN A 424 30.94 -6.62 -13.53
N VAL A 425 29.63 -6.85 -13.42
CA VAL A 425 28.95 -8.05 -13.91
C VAL A 425 27.70 -7.68 -14.68
N LEU A 426 27.67 -8.07 -15.96
CA LEU A 426 26.49 -8.00 -16.80
C LEU A 426 25.66 -9.27 -16.60
N ALA A 427 24.74 -9.25 -15.62
CA ALA A 427 23.87 -10.39 -15.34
C ALA A 427 22.79 -10.57 -16.41
N TYR A 428 22.84 -11.66 -17.19
CA TYR A 428 21.79 -12.05 -18.13
C TYR A 428 20.92 -13.21 -17.62
N PHE A 429 21.11 -13.61 -16.36
CA PHE A 429 20.26 -14.59 -15.70
C PHE A 429 19.09 -13.90 -14.99
N ALA A 430 17.99 -14.64 -14.80
CA ALA A 430 16.80 -14.16 -14.11
C ALA A 430 16.54 -14.97 -12.84
N VAL A 431 16.23 -14.28 -11.75
CA VAL A 431 15.70 -14.89 -10.52
C VAL A 431 14.23 -14.49 -10.39
N SER A 432 13.35 -15.41 -10.74
CA SER A 432 11.90 -15.16 -10.79
C SER A 432 11.31 -14.86 -9.41
N LYS A 433 11.72 -15.62 -8.39
CA LYS A 433 11.31 -15.43 -6.99
C LYS A 433 12.47 -15.73 -6.04
N LEU A 434 12.37 -15.19 -4.83
CA LEU A 434 13.33 -15.47 -3.76
C LEU A 434 13.34 -16.98 -3.45
N GLY A 435 14.52 -17.61 -3.49
CA GLY A 435 14.70 -19.05 -3.26
C GLY A 435 14.38 -19.97 -4.44
N GLU A 436 14.01 -19.42 -5.60
CA GLU A 436 13.96 -20.20 -6.86
C GLU A 436 15.34 -20.15 -7.55
N PRO A 437 15.79 -21.26 -8.18
CA PRO A 437 17.06 -21.28 -8.85
C PRO A 437 17.08 -20.27 -10.02
N PRO A 438 18.20 -19.57 -10.24
CA PRO A 438 18.33 -18.65 -11.35
C PRO A 438 18.23 -19.38 -12.69
N VAL A 439 17.58 -18.73 -13.67
CA VAL A 439 17.51 -19.20 -15.06
C VAL A 439 18.60 -18.49 -15.86
N ASP A 440 19.45 -19.25 -16.53
CA ASP A 440 20.56 -18.73 -17.34
C ASP A 440 20.07 -18.01 -18.61
N GLY A 441 20.78 -16.96 -19.01
CA GLY A 441 20.48 -16.15 -20.18
C GLY A 441 21.03 -16.73 -21.48
N LYS A 442 20.91 -18.05 -21.67
CA LYS A 442 21.31 -18.73 -22.91
C LYS A 442 20.25 -18.56 -23.97
N THR A 443 20.67 -18.25 -25.19
CA THR A 443 19.79 -18.06 -26.34
C THR A 443 20.18 -19.02 -27.47
N ASP A 444 19.35 -19.10 -28.50
CA ASP A 444 19.64 -19.80 -29.76
C ASP A 444 20.87 -19.23 -30.48
N THR A 445 21.11 -17.93 -30.39
CA THR A 445 22.29 -17.25 -30.96
C THR A 445 23.52 -17.30 -30.06
N ASN A 446 23.34 -17.52 -28.75
CA ASN A 446 24.40 -17.52 -27.74
C ASN A 446 24.24 -18.71 -26.77
N PRO A 447 24.46 -19.95 -27.23
CA PRO A 447 24.33 -21.16 -26.40
C PRO A 447 25.35 -21.20 -25.25
N GLU A 448 26.47 -20.50 -25.39
CA GLU A 448 27.49 -20.30 -24.36
C GLU A 448 27.05 -19.34 -23.25
N GLY A 449 25.97 -18.58 -23.48
CA GLY A 449 25.35 -17.65 -22.55
C GLY A 449 25.89 -16.21 -22.62
N LEU A 450 25.07 -15.27 -22.14
CA LEU A 450 25.33 -13.83 -22.25
C LEU A 450 25.90 -13.22 -20.97
N THR A 451 25.84 -13.88 -19.81
CA THR A 451 26.37 -13.28 -18.58
C THR A 451 27.88 -13.08 -18.70
N ALA A 452 28.37 -11.88 -18.37
CA ALA A 452 29.78 -11.53 -18.47
C ALA A 452 30.28 -10.78 -17.22
N ALA A 453 31.54 -10.97 -16.86
CA ALA A 453 32.21 -10.30 -15.76
C ALA A 453 33.53 -9.67 -16.22
N TYR A 454 33.86 -8.53 -15.64
CA TYR A 454 35.08 -7.76 -15.90
C TYR A 454 35.71 -7.31 -14.58
N GLY A 455 37.04 -7.25 -14.54
CA GLY A 455 37.83 -6.78 -13.41
C GLY A 455 38.63 -7.86 -12.68
N LYS A 456 39.21 -7.49 -11.53
CA LYS A 456 40.08 -8.32 -10.69
C LYS A 456 39.41 -9.62 -10.23
N TRP A 457 38.15 -9.54 -9.84
CA TRP A 457 37.32 -10.59 -9.28
C TRP A 457 36.46 -11.33 -10.33
N ALA A 458 36.55 -10.97 -11.60
CA ALA A 458 35.76 -11.58 -12.67
C ALA A 458 35.88 -13.12 -12.71
N SER A 459 37.08 -13.67 -12.51
CA SER A 459 37.28 -15.12 -12.44
C SER A 459 36.60 -15.78 -11.24
N ALA A 460 36.55 -15.10 -10.08
CA ALA A 460 35.87 -15.59 -8.89
C ALA A 460 34.34 -15.55 -9.06
N VAL A 461 33.82 -14.48 -9.67
CA VAL A 461 32.41 -14.37 -10.05
C VAL A 461 32.03 -15.49 -11.01
N ALA A 462 32.83 -15.72 -12.06
CA ALA A 462 32.55 -16.75 -13.05
C ALA A 462 32.53 -18.15 -12.42
N ALA A 463 33.49 -18.46 -11.54
CA ALA A 463 33.51 -19.73 -10.81
C ALA A 463 32.26 -19.90 -9.92
N ARG A 464 31.81 -18.84 -9.24
CA ARG A 464 30.60 -18.87 -8.42
C ARG A 464 29.35 -19.10 -9.26
N LEU A 465 29.16 -18.35 -10.34
CA LEU A 465 27.99 -18.51 -11.22
C LEU A 465 27.97 -19.93 -11.85
N GLN A 466 29.12 -20.44 -12.27
CA GLN A 466 29.26 -21.81 -12.79
C GLN A 466 28.90 -22.88 -11.75
N SER A 467 29.23 -22.66 -10.47
CA SER A 467 28.83 -23.57 -9.38
C SER A 467 27.31 -23.60 -9.18
N GLY A 468 26.62 -22.51 -9.50
CA GLY A 468 25.15 -22.42 -9.55
C GLY A 468 24.52 -22.91 -10.85
N GLY A 469 25.31 -23.47 -11.78
CA GLY A 469 24.82 -23.94 -13.09
C GLY A 469 24.61 -22.83 -14.12
N LEU A 470 25.08 -21.62 -13.87
CA LEU A 470 24.97 -20.47 -14.78
C LEU A 470 26.23 -20.29 -15.62
N SER A 471 26.04 -19.84 -16.86
CA SER A 471 27.13 -19.34 -17.70
C SER A 471 27.69 -18.02 -17.18
N CYS A 472 28.99 -17.80 -17.38
CA CYS A 472 29.63 -16.51 -17.17
C CYS A 472 30.92 -16.44 -17.97
N LYS A 473 31.05 -15.42 -18.84
CA LYS A 473 32.26 -15.08 -19.57
C LYS A 473 33.12 -14.13 -18.75
N VAL A 474 34.42 -14.29 -18.81
CA VAL A 474 35.37 -13.28 -18.31
C VAL A 474 35.89 -12.52 -19.53
N LEU A 475 35.63 -11.22 -19.58
CA LEU A 475 35.96 -10.38 -20.72
C LEU A 475 37.03 -9.34 -20.36
N ASP A 476 37.81 -8.93 -21.36
CA ASP A 476 38.63 -7.73 -21.28
C ASP A 476 37.75 -6.46 -21.34
N LYS A 477 38.37 -5.30 -21.12
CA LYS A 477 37.66 -4.02 -20.98
C LYS A 477 36.84 -3.66 -22.22
N GLU A 478 37.43 -3.80 -23.41
CA GLU A 478 36.81 -3.38 -24.66
C GLU A 478 35.64 -4.31 -25.01
N SER A 479 35.86 -5.62 -24.93
CA SER A 479 34.81 -6.63 -25.14
C SER A 479 33.65 -6.47 -24.14
N PHE A 480 33.96 -6.18 -22.87
CA PHE A 480 32.95 -5.94 -21.85
C PHE A 480 32.14 -4.67 -22.12
N GLN A 481 32.80 -3.57 -22.48
CA GLN A 481 32.13 -2.30 -22.82
C GLN A 481 31.19 -2.45 -24.02
N LYS A 482 31.61 -3.16 -25.06
CA LYS A 482 30.76 -3.46 -26.22
C LYS A 482 29.50 -4.21 -25.79
N GLN A 483 29.64 -5.28 -25.00
CA GLN A 483 28.49 -6.05 -24.53
C GLN A 483 27.59 -5.27 -23.55
N MET A 484 28.18 -4.41 -22.70
CA MET A 484 27.44 -3.52 -21.80
C MET A 484 26.55 -2.57 -22.60
N LEU A 485 27.08 -1.95 -23.66
CA LEU A 485 26.33 -1.06 -24.53
C LEU A 485 25.23 -1.80 -25.29
N GLU A 486 25.48 -3.02 -25.79
CA GLU A 486 24.43 -3.84 -26.40
C GLU A 486 23.28 -4.12 -25.42
N LYS A 487 23.59 -4.45 -24.16
CA LYS A 487 22.59 -4.62 -23.10
C LYS A 487 21.80 -3.34 -22.83
N LEU A 488 22.48 -2.20 -22.82
CA LEU A 488 21.88 -0.90 -22.60
C LEU A 488 20.96 -0.50 -23.78
N ILE A 489 21.42 -0.71 -25.01
CA ILE A 489 20.64 -0.49 -26.24
C ILE A 489 19.39 -1.36 -26.22
N TRP A 490 19.54 -2.65 -25.88
CA TRP A 490 18.42 -3.58 -25.76
C TRP A 490 17.36 -3.08 -24.78
N ILE A 491 17.76 -2.74 -23.55
CA ILE A 491 16.81 -2.35 -22.51
C ILE A 491 16.16 -1.00 -22.81
N CYS A 492 16.89 -0.06 -23.43
CA CYS A 492 16.32 1.22 -23.86
C CYS A 492 15.34 1.02 -25.01
N ALA A 493 15.70 0.24 -26.03
CA ALA A 493 14.89 0.07 -27.22
C ALA A 493 13.61 -0.74 -26.97
N PHE A 494 13.72 -1.96 -26.41
CA PHE A 494 12.56 -2.84 -26.20
C PHE A 494 11.56 -2.25 -25.20
N MET A 495 12.06 -1.64 -24.12
CA MET A 495 11.18 -1.06 -23.11
C MET A 495 10.52 0.22 -23.57
N LEU A 496 11.20 1.04 -24.39
CA LEU A 496 10.63 2.26 -24.95
C LEU A 496 9.55 1.94 -25.99
N VAL A 497 9.86 1.08 -26.97
CA VAL A 497 8.88 0.68 -28.00
C VAL A 497 7.67 0.04 -27.35
N GLY A 498 7.86 -0.91 -26.43
CA GLY A 498 6.73 -1.52 -25.75
C GLY A 498 5.93 -0.56 -24.88
N ALA A 499 6.55 0.47 -24.28
CA ALA A 499 5.82 1.48 -23.53
C ALA A 499 4.93 2.36 -24.43
N ARG A 500 5.25 2.51 -25.73
CA ARG A 500 4.40 3.18 -26.73
C ARG A 500 3.14 2.39 -27.08
N HIS A 501 3.16 1.08 -26.84
CA HIS A 501 2.08 0.16 -27.18
C HIS A 501 1.44 -0.37 -25.88
N PRO A 502 0.32 0.20 -25.41
CA PRO A 502 -0.24 -0.14 -24.10
C PRO A 502 -0.48 -1.65 -23.90
N GLY A 503 0.14 -2.21 -22.87
CA GLY A 503 0.01 -3.64 -22.53
C GLY A 503 0.96 -4.56 -23.31
N ALA A 504 1.85 -4.03 -24.16
CA ALA A 504 2.84 -4.83 -24.85
C ALA A 504 3.81 -5.52 -23.86
N SER A 505 4.17 -6.76 -24.19
CA SER A 505 5.26 -7.49 -23.56
C SER A 505 6.52 -7.40 -24.44
N VAL A 506 7.68 -7.78 -23.91
CA VAL A 506 8.92 -7.85 -24.71
C VAL A 506 8.74 -8.76 -25.93
N GLY A 507 8.00 -9.86 -25.79
CA GLY A 507 7.66 -10.75 -26.90
C GLY A 507 6.72 -10.11 -27.92
N THR A 508 5.77 -9.30 -27.47
CA THR A 508 4.90 -8.51 -28.36
C THR A 508 5.74 -7.53 -29.19
N VAL A 509 6.71 -6.86 -28.56
CA VAL A 509 7.61 -5.95 -29.28
C VAL A 509 8.45 -6.68 -30.32
N GLU A 510 8.99 -7.86 -29.97
CA GLU A 510 9.81 -8.65 -30.91
C GLU A 510 8.99 -9.22 -32.08
N ASN A 511 7.73 -9.60 -31.84
CA ASN A 511 6.89 -10.25 -32.84
C ASN A 511 6.08 -9.27 -33.71
N GLU A 512 5.49 -8.23 -33.10
CA GLU A 512 4.54 -7.33 -33.76
C GLU A 512 5.15 -5.96 -34.12
N TYR A 513 6.13 -5.50 -33.36
CA TYR A 513 6.75 -4.17 -33.52
C TYR A 513 8.25 -4.25 -33.86
N ARG A 514 8.65 -5.33 -34.53
CA ARG A 514 10.05 -5.63 -34.85
C ARG A 514 10.73 -4.51 -35.65
N ASP A 515 10.02 -3.92 -36.60
CA ASP A 515 10.55 -2.85 -37.44
C ASP A 515 10.77 -1.54 -36.66
N GLU A 516 9.93 -1.26 -35.66
CA GLU A 516 10.11 -0.10 -34.79
C GLU A 516 11.32 -0.28 -33.89
N VAL A 517 11.43 -1.44 -33.22
CA VAL A 517 12.54 -1.71 -32.31
C VAL A 517 13.87 -1.84 -33.05
N SER A 518 13.88 -2.39 -34.26
CA SER A 518 15.11 -2.52 -35.06
C SER A 518 15.67 -1.15 -35.47
N ARG A 519 14.79 -0.22 -35.90
CA ARG A 519 15.22 1.16 -36.22
C ARG A 519 15.78 1.87 -35.00
N LEU A 520 15.14 1.72 -33.83
CA LEU A 520 15.63 2.33 -32.60
C LEU A 520 16.96 1.71 -32.14
N ILE A 521 17.12 0.38 -32.24
CA ILE A 521 18.39 -0.29 -31.94
C ILE A 521 19.52 0.28 -32.80
N GLN A 522 19.29 0.44 -34.12
CA GLN A 522 20.28 0.99 -35.04
C GLN A 522 20.65 2.43 -34.71
N GLU A 523 19.66 3.28 -34.41
CA GLU A 523 19.90 4.67 -33.99
C GLU A 523 20.76 4.74 -32.73
N LEU A 524 20.34 4.03 -31.67
CA LEU A 524 21.07 4.03 -30.40
C LEU A 524 22.47 3.43 -30.54
N ALA A 525 22.64 2.41 -31.38
CA ALA A 525 23.95 1.84 -31.67
C ALA A 525 24.86 2.82 -32.41
N ALA A 526 24.34 3.58 -33.38
CA ALA A 526 25.11 4.60 -34.08
C ALA A 526 25.58 5.70 -33.11
N ALA A 527 24.70 6.18 -32.24
CA ALA A 527 25.03 7.17 -31.21
C ALA A 527 26.08 6.62 -30.21
N ALA A 528 25.91 5.39 -29.73
CA ALA A 528 26.86 4.76 -28.82
C ALA A 528 28.23 4.53 -29.46
N SER A 529 28.25 4.12 -30.73
CA SER A 529 29.48 3.91 -31.51
C SER A 529 30.25 5.22 -31.68
N ALA A 530 29.53 6.32 -31.99
CA ALA A 530 30.12 7.64 -32.16
C ALA A 530 30.69 8.19 -30.85
N GLU A 531 29.99 8.05 -29.72
CA GLU A 531 30.45 8.57 -28.43
C GLU A 531 31.61 7.73 -27.83
N LYS A 532 31.60 6.41 -28.03
CA LYS A 532 32.59 5.50 -27.43
C LYS A 532 33.72 5.08 -28.36
N GLY A 533 33.64 5.41 -29.66
CA GLY A 533 34.64 4.99 -30.64
C GLY A 533 34.68 3.47 -30.86
N LEU A 534 33.54 2.79 -30.70
CA LEU A 534 33.42 1.33 -30.82
C LEU A 534 32.65 0.95 -32.09
N THR A 535 32.84 -0.28 -32.57
CA THR A 535 32.09 -0.83 -33.70
C THR A 535 31.32 -2.07 -33.26
N PHE A 536 30.00 -2.06 -33.44
CA PHE A 536 29.13 -3.21 -33.19
C PHE A 536 29.14 -4.21 -34.34
N GLU A 537 28.84 -5.48 -34.04
CA GLU A 537 28.67 -6.51 -35.07
C GLU A 537 27.38 -6.26 -35.86
N GLU A 538 27.36 -6.64 -37.14
CA GLU A 538 26.20 -6.44 -38.03
C GLU A 538 24.95 -7.21 -37.57
N ASP A 539 25.13 -8.34 -36.87
CA ASP A 539 24.07 -9.23 -36.40
C ASP A 539 23.43 -8.80 -35.06
N MET A 540 23.78 -7.61 -34.56
CA MET A 540 23.38 -7.15 -33.23
C MET A 540 21.85 -7.11 -33.08
N VAL A 541 21.10 -6.67 -34.10
CA VAL A 541 19.63 -6.63 -34.05
C VAL A 541 19.07 -8.04 -33.83
N GLU A 542 19.56 -9.02 -34.56
CA GLU A 542 19.17 -10.42 -34.47
C GLU A 542 19.50 -11.01 -33.09
N ARG A 543 20.69 -10.76 -32.56
CA ARG A 543 21.10 -11.21 -31.22
C ARG A 543 20.25 -10.59 -30.10
N LEU A 544 19.94 -9.30 -30.23
CA LEU A 544 19.06 -8.60 -29.28
C LEU A 544 17.62 -9.12 -29.34
N CYS A 545 17.09 -9.41 -30.53
CA CYS A 545 15.78 -10.05 -30.68
C CYS A 545 15.78 -11.49 -30.13
N ALA A 546 16.86 -12.25 -30.33
CA ALA A 546 17.02 -13.59 -29.77
C ALA A 546 16.94 -13.60 -28.24
N TYR A 547 17.63 -12.66 -27.60
CA TYR A 547 17.51 -12.49 -26.16
C TYR A 547 16.08 -12.09 -25.74
N SER A 548 15.42 -11.19 -26.47
CA SER A 548 14.02 -10.82 -26.20
C SER A 548 13.06 -12.00 -26.18
N ARG A 549 13.27 -13.02 -27.03
CA ARG A 549 12.44 -14.24 -27.02
C ARG A 549 12.57 -15.03 -25.71
N ALA A 550 13.77 -15.06 -25.10
CA ALA A 550 13.99 -15.72 -23.81
C ALA A 550 13.26 -15.00 -22.64
N VAL A 551 13.00 -13.70 -22.79
CA VAL A 551 12.32 -12.87 -21.79
C VAL A 551 10.98 -12.31 -22.29
N ALA A 552 10.33 -13.03 -23.22
CA ALA A 552 9.15 -12.54 -23.94
C ALA A 552 7.97 -12.14 -23.04
N HIS A 553 7.81 -12.79 -21.89
CA HIS A 553 6.69 -12.55 -20.96
C HIS A 553 6.81 -11.27 -20.13
N PHE A 554 7.97 -10.62 -20.11
CA PHE A 554 8.19 -9.43 -19.27
C PHE A 554 7.39 -8.23 -19.80
N PRO A 555 6.70 -7.47 -18.93
CA PRO A 555 6.00 -6.26 -19.33
C PRO A 555 7.00 -5.15 -19.64
N THR A 556 6.71 -4.36 -20.68
CA THR A 556 7.57 -3.24 -21.08
C THR A 556 7.15 -1.96 -20.37
N ALA A 557 8.13 -1.26 -19.80
CA ALA A 557 7.93 0.06 -19.21
C ALA A 557 9.26 0.81 -19.15
N VAL A 558 9.23 2.12 -19.39
CA VAL A 558 10.38 3.00 -19.17
C VAL A 558 10.58 3.18 -17.66
N LYS A 559 11.63 2.58 -17.11
CA LYS A 559 12.00 2.63 -15.69
C LYS A 559 13.46 3.04 -15.54
N GLU A 560 13.84 3.49 -14.33
CA GLU A 560 15.23 3.84 -13.99
C GLU A 560 15.84 4.81 -15.01
N PHE A 561 15.08 5.84 -15.41
CA PHE A 561 15.41 6.71 -16.55
C PHE A 561 16.86 7.19 -16.50
N LYS A 562 17.30 7.74 -15.36
CA LYS A 562 18.68 8.20 -15.11
C LYS A 562 19.75 7.17 -15.54
N TRP A 563 19.52 5.89 -15.26
CA TRP A 563 20.48 4.82 -15.47
C TRP A 563 20.34 4.13 -16.82
N ARG A 564 19.22 4.33 -17.53
CA ARG A 564 18.94 3.68 -18.80
C ARG A 564 18.86 4.71 -19.92
N ASN A 565 17.64 5.14 -20.25
CA ASN A 565 17.37 6.07 -21.35
C ASN A 565 18.04 7.45 -21.15
N GLY A 566 18.31 7.85 -19.92
CA GLY A 566 18.88 9.14 -19.56
C GLY A 566 20.28 9.36 -20.14
N TRP A 567 21.08 8.31 -20.32
CA TRP A 567 22.40 8.46 -20.95
C TRP A 567 22.27 8.87 -22.42
N PHE A 568 21.46 8.15 -23.20
CA PHE A 568 21.20 8.51 -24.61
C PHE A 568 20.57 9.89 -24.74
N TYR A 569 19.60 10.21 -23.88
CA TYR A 569 18.99 11.54 -23.88
C TYR A 569 20.00 12.65 -23.55
N SER A 570 20.96 12.41 -22.66
CA SER A 570 22.02 13.38 -22.36
C SER A 570 22.93 13.66 -23.57
N LEU A 571 23.12 12.69 -24.48
CA LEU A 571 23.83 12.92 -25.75
C LEU A 571 23.04 13.86 -26.66
N SER A 572 21.72 13.69 -26.70
CA SER A 572 20.79 14.59 -27.41
C SER A 572 20.79 16.00 -26.84
N GLU A 573 20.76 16.14 -25.51
CA GLU A 573 20.87 17.44 -24.85
C GLU A 573 22.21 18.13 -25.14
N LYS A 574 23.32 17.38 -25.08
CA LYS A 574 24.67 17.88 -25.41
C LYS A 574 24.75 18.36 -26.86
N ALA A 575 24.25 17.57 -27.81
CA ALA A 575 24.24 17.96 -29.23
C ALA A 575 23.38 19.22 -29.47
N ASN A 576 22.19 19.29 -28.87
CA ASN A 576 21.32 20.46 -28.97
C ASN A 576 21.97 21.72 -28.38
N ALA A 577 22.63 21.60 -27.22
CA ALA A 577 23.36 22.72 -26.60
C ALA A 577 24.52 23.23 -27.47
N GLU A 578 25.13 22.34 -28.25
CA GLU A 578 26.19 22.66 -29.22
C GLU A 578 25.65 23.12 -30.59
N GLY A 579 24.33 23.17 -30.78
CA GLY A 579 23.69 23.51 -32.06
C GLY A 579 23.86 22.45 -33.15
N LYS A 580 24.16 21.21 -32.77
CA LYS A 580 24.28 20.05 -33.67
C LYS A 580 22.95 19.30 -33.79
N PRO A 581 22.74 18.52 -34.87
CA PRO A 581 21.60 17.62 -34.97
C PRO A 581 21.55 16.63 -33.80
N ASP A 582 20.34 16.29 -33.36
CA ASP A 582 20.12 15.25 -32.34
C ASP A 582 20.67 13.90 -32.87
N PRO A 583 21.60 13.24 -32.14
CA PRO A 583 22.10 11.91 -32.49
C PRO A 583 21.08 10.78 -32.30
N CYS A 584 20.03 11.00 -31.49
CA CYS A 584 18.99 10.01 -31.17
C CYS A 584 17.57 10.58 -31.40
N PRO A 585 17.23 11.04 -32.62
CA PRO A 585 15.99 11.77 -32.86
C PRO A 585 14.72 10.94 -32.62
N LEU A 586 14.69 9.65 -33.02
CA LEU A 586 13.55 8.76 -32.77
C LEU A 586 13.39 8.51 -31.26
N HIS A 587 14.50 8.24 -30.57
CA HIS A 587 14.51 8.03 -29.12
C HIS A 587 13.93 9.25 -28.38
N THR A 588 14.42 10.45 -28.70
CA THR A 588 13.95 11.71 -28.12
C THR A 588 12.47 11.94 -28.41
N GLU A 589 12.03 11.74 -29.66
CA GLU A 589 10.64 11.90 -30.05
C GLU A 589 9.72 10.98 -29.25
N TRP A 590 10.07 9.70 -29.14
CA TRP A 590 9.27 8.69 -28.46
C TRP A 590 9.25 8.88 -26.94
N LEU A 591 10.33 9.37 -26.35
CA LEU A 591 10.32 9.76 -24.94
C LEU A 591 9.37 10.94 -24.67
N ARG A 592 9.28 11.91 -25.58
CA ARG A 592 8.33 13.03 -25.50
C ARG A 592 6.89 12.58 -25.69
N GLU A 593 6.65 11.69 -26.65
CA GLU A 593 5.33 11.09 -26.89
C GLU A 593 4.77 10.46 -25.61
N LEU A 594 5.62 9.75 -24.87
CA LEU A 594 5.30 9.11 -23.60
C LEU A 594 5.32 10.05 -22.38
N LYS A 595 5.67 11.34 -22.57
CA LYS A 595 5.81 12.33 -21.49
C LYS A 595 6.77 11.88 -20.38
N VAL A 596 7.84 11.18 -20.77
CA VAL A 596 8.93 10.80 -19.87
C VAL A 596 9.89 11.97 -19.64
N ILE A 597 10.07 12.79 -20.68
CA ILE A 597 10.88 14.02 -20.71
C ILE A 597 10.06 15.24 -21.09
#